data_AF-W5UTM2-F1
#
_entry.id   AF-W5UTM2-F1
#
_cell.length_a   1.000
_cell.length_b   1.000
_cell.length_c   1.000
_cell.angle_alpha   90.00
_cell.angle_beta   90.00
_cell.angle_gamma   90.00
#
_symmetry.space_group_name_H-M   'P 1'
#
loop_
_entity.id
_entity.type
_entity.pdbx_description
1 polymer ?
#
loop_
_entity_poly.entity_id
_entity_poly.type
_entity_poly.pdbx_seq_one_letter_code
_entity_poly.pdbx_strand_id
1 'polypeptide(L)'
;MIITSSKLETNALSFARFLYKKTLTKAKIFQFLFWLFSLFSIFFAFFSTLMGIFKLASPKLETLKAFADLFLYIDDKGNKVDQWPIFILWINLSISLVNALFALFLIKNRWLRNQEINDFLKLELIMYENRLGKYKNCKNLEMELFNAIFLKISPPKGLSNVYQSEKSQKNYE
;
A
#
# COMPACT_ATOMS: atom_id res chain seq x y z
N MET A 1 6.88 -10.38 -18.04
CA MET A 1 6.04 -9.49 -18.87
C MET A 1 6.93 -8.38 -19.38
N ILE A 2 7.34 -8.48 -20.65
CA ILE A 2 8.27 -7.56 -21.30
C ILE A 2 7.54 -6.22 -21.45
N ILE A 3 8.03 -5.19 -20.74
CA ILE A 3 7.57 -3.82 -20.92
C ILE A 3 8.18 -3.37 -22.26
N THR A 4 7.40 -3.46 -23.33
CA THR A 4 7.77 -2.86 -24.61
C THR A 4 7.85 -1.35 -24.41
N SER A 5 9.07 -0.84 -24.46
CA SER A 5 9.45 0.58 -24.40
C SER A 5 8.99 1.39 -25.63
N SER A 6 8.24 0.80 -26.56
CA SER A 6 8.03 1.32 -27.91
C SER A 6 6.80 2.23 -28.12
N LYS A 7 6.14 2.70 -27.05
CA LYS A 7 5.01 3.65 -27.18
C LYS A 7 5.10 4.86 -26.25
N LEU A 8 6.31 5.28 -25.90
CA LEU A 8 6.53 6.46 -25.07
C LEU A 8 6.63 7.78 -25.86
N GLU A 9 6.60 7.77 -27.19
CA GLU A 9 7.19 8.88 -27.95
C GLU A 9 6.26 9.71 -28.86
N THR A 10 4.96 9.45 -28.97
CA THR A 10 4.15 10.18 -29.97
C THR A 10 3.12 11.17 -29.43
N ASN A 11 2.71 11.12 -28.15
CA ASN A 11 1.78 12.13 -27.62
C ASN A 11 1.79 12.23 -26.08
N ALA A 12 2.04 13.42 -25.52
CA ALA A 12 2.05 13.65 -24.06
C ALA A 12 0.73 13.26 -23.37
N LEU A 13 -0.40 13.43 -24.05
CA LEU A 13 -1.72 13.02 -23.57
C LEU A 13 -1.82 11.49 -23.41
N SER A 14 -1.28 10.74 -24.38
CA SER A 14 -1.28 9.28 -24.34
C SER A 14 -0.43 8.74 -23.17
N PHE A 15 0.69 9.40 -22.91
CA PHE A 15 1.56 9.11 -21.77
C PHE A 15 0.86 9.41 -20.44
N ALA A 16 0.22 10.58 -20.34
CA ALA A 16 -0.55 10.97 -19.16
C ALA A 16 -1.69 9.97 -18.84
N ARG A 17 -2.45 9.56 -19.85
CA ARG A 17 -3.53 8.56 -19.72
C ARG A 17 -2.97 7.18 -19.32
N PHE A 18 -1.84 6.77 -19.87
CA PHE A 18 -1.16 5.54 -19.47
C PHE A 18 -0.73 5.58 -18.00
N LEU A 19 -0.11 6.68 -17.56
CA LEU A 19 0.31 6.88 -16.18
C LEU A 19 -0.89 6.88 -15.22
N TYR A 20 -1.98 7.55 -15.60
CA TYR A 20 -3.24 7.56 -14.83
C TYR A 20 -3.77 6.13 -14.63
N LYS A 21 -3.90 5.36 -15.72
CA LYS A 21 -4.36 3.96 -15.62
C LYS A 21 -3.44 3.11 -14.77
N LYS A 22 -2.12 3.26 -14.92
CA LYS A 22 -1.11 2.50 -14.16
C LYS A 22 -1.14 2.82 -12.66
N THR A 23 -1.24 4.10 -12.31
CA THR A 23 -1.27 4.56 -10.90
C THR A 23 -2.58 4.18 -10.22
N LEU A 24 -3.72 4.29 -10.92
CA LEU A 24 -5.02 3.80 -10.44
C LEU A 24 -4.99 2.29 -10.14
N THR A 25 -4.44 1.47 -11.05
CA THR A 25 -4.32 0.02 -10.82
C THR A 25 -3.45 -0.29 -9.61
N LYS A 26 -2.30 0.41 -9.46
CA LYS A 26 -1.46 0.26 -8.27
C LYS A 26 -2.20 0.63 -6.99
N ALA A 27 -2.93 1.75 -6.97
CA ALA A 27 -3.71 2.18 -5.82
C ALA A 27 -4.76 1.13 -5.42
N LYS A 28 -5.50 0.57 -6.40
CA LYS A 28 -6.46 -0.51 -6.16
C LYS A 28 -5.81 -1.78 -5.60
N ILE A 29 -4.63 -2.16 -6.09
CA ILE A 29 -3.88 -3.32 -5.56
C ILE A 29 -3.48 -3.10 -4.11
N PHE A 30 -2.94 -1.92 -3.77
CA PHE A 30 -2.58 -1.60 -2.38
C PHE A 30 -3.81 -1.55 -1.47
N GLN A 31 -4.93 -1.00 -1.95
CA GLN A 31 -6.20 -1.01 -1.24
C GLN A 31 -6.71 -2.43 -1.00
N PHE A 32 -6.66 -3.30 -2.02
CA PHE A 32 -7.04 -4.70 -1.88
C PHE A 32 -6.17 -5.45 -0.86
N LEU A 33 -4.84 -5.28 -0.94
CA LEU A 33 -3.92 -5.85 0.03
C LEU A 33 -4.23 -5.38 1.45
N PHE A 34 -4.52 -4.09 1.64
CA PHE A 34 -4.92 -3.54 2.94
C PHE A 34 -6.13 -4.28 3.53
N TRP A 35 -7.18 -4.45 2.73
CA TRP A 35 -8.40 -5.15 3.16
C TRP A 35 -8.15 -6.63 3.42
N LEU A 36 -7.35 -7.30 2.58
CA LEU A 36 -7.01 -8.71 2.75
C LEU A 36 -6.30 -8.95 4.09
N PHE A 37 -5.26 -8.15 4.40
CA PHE A 37 -4.55 -8.25 5.68
C PHE A 37 -5.47 -7.93 6.87
N SER A 38 -6.33 -6.93 6.73
CA SER A 38 -7.29 -6.56 7.78
C SER A 38 -8.27 -7.71 8.06
N LEU A 39 -8.84 -8.29 7.01
CA LEU A 39 -9.79 -9.40 7.11
C LEU A 39 -9.14 -10.66 7.67
N PHE A 40 -7.89 -10.94 7.28
CA PHE A 40 -7.11 -12.04 7.83
C PHE A 40 -6.86 -11.88 9.34
N SER A 41 -6.57 -10.67 9.81
CA SER A 41 -6.44 -10.40 11.25
C SER A 41 -7.74 -10.60 12.01
N ILE A 42 -8.87 -10.13 11.48
CA ILE A 42 -10.19 -10.33 12.10
C ILE A 42 -10.49 -11.82 12.18
N PHE A 43 -10.25 -12.56 11.10
CA PHE A 43 -10.43 -14.01 11.06
C PHE A 43 -9.57 -14.74 12.10
N PHE A 44 -8.29 -14.35 12.24
CA PHE A 44 -7.41 -14.95 13.24
C PHE A 44 -7.81 -14.61 14.68
N ALA A 45 -8.25 -13.38 14.95
CA ALA A 45 -8.78 -13.02 16.25
C ALA A 45 -10.03 -13.84 16.59
N PHE A 46 -10.93 -14.00 15.62
CA PHE A 46 -12.12 -14.85 15.77
C PHE A 46 -11.73 -16.32 16.02
N PHE A 47 -10.83 -16.88 15.21
CA PHE A 47 -10.32 -18.24 15.38
C PHE A 47 -9.67 -18.44 16.75
N SER A 48 -8.87 -17.48 17.21
CA SER A 48 -8.25 -17.48 18.54
C SER A 48 -9.29 -17.54 19.66
N THR A 49 -10.34 -16.72 19.58
CA THR A 49 -11.43 -16.75 20.58
C THR A 49 -12.19 -18.08 20.56
N LEU A 50 -12.50 -18.60 19.37
CA LEU A 50 -13.20 -19.86 19.19
C LEU A 50 -12.39 -21.03 19.76
N MET A 51 -11.09 -21.11 19.45
CA MET A 51 -10.19 -22.11 20.03
C MET A 51 -10.10 -21.96 21.55
N GLY A 52 -10.16 -20.73 22.08
CA GLY A 52 -10.21 -20.48 23.52
C GLY A 52 -11.45 -21.09 24.18
N ILE A 53 -12.61 -20.96 23.54
CA ILE A 53 -13.86 -21.58 23.98
C ILE A 53 -13.74 -23.12 23.94
N PHE A 54 -13.24 -23.67 22.83
CA PHE A 54 -13.04 -25.12 22.69
C PHE A 54 -12.09 -25.67 23.75
N LYS A 55 -10.99 -24.97 24.05
CA LYS A 55 -10.06 -25.36 25.08
C LYS A 55 -10.68 -25.29 26.48
N LEU A 56 -11.54 -24.31 26.77
CA LEU A 56 -12.23 -24.23 28.08
C LEU A 56 -13.30 -25.33 28.24
N ALA A 57 -13.92 -25.75 27.14
CA ALA A 57 -14.92 -26.83 27.13
C ALA A 57 -14.29 -28.24 27.09
N SER A 58 -13.09 -28.37 26.50
CA SER A 58 -12.38 -29.62 26.25
C SER A 58 -12.15 -30.50 27.50
N PRO A 59 -11.77 -29.98 28.69
CA PRO A 59 -11.58 -30.80 29.89
C PRO A 59 -12.85 -31.51 30.35
N LYS A 60 -14.03 -31.06 29.90
CA LYS A 60 -15.33 -31.63 30.26
C LYS A 60 -15.78 -32.76 29.33
N LEU A 61 -15.11 -32.96 28.19
CA LEU A 61 -15.38 -34.05 27.25
C LEU A 61 -14.18 -34.98 27.14
N GLU A 62 -14.38 -36.25 27.46
CA GLU A 62 -13.30 -37.27 27.40
C GLU A 62 -12.68 -37.39 26.00
N THR A 63 -13.47 -37.17 24.94
CA THR A 63 -13.01 -37.20 23.54
C THR A 63 -12.09 -36.03 23.16
N LEU A 64 -12.14 -34.91 23.89
CA LEU A 64 -11.35 -33.71 23.63
C LEU A 64 -10.22 -33.51 24.63
N LYS A 65 -9.99 -34.47 25.53
CA LYS A 65 -8.99 -34.39 26.60
C LYS A 65 -7.56 -34.29 26.05
N ALA A 66 -7.26 -35.04 24.98
CA ALA A 66 -5.97 -34.97 24.28
C ALA A 66 -5.67 -33.57 23.72
N PHE A 67 -6.70 -32.80 23.36
CA PHE A 67 -6.54 -31.42 22.90
C PHE A 67 -6.24 -30.44 24.04
N ALA A 68 -6.85 -30.63 25.22
CA ALA A 68 -6.51 -29.84 26.42
C ALA A 68 -5.08 -30.14 26.90
N ASP A 69 -4.68 -31.41 26.87
CA ASP A 69 -3.38 -31.85 27.38
C ASP A 69 -2.20 -31.33 26.53
N LEU A 70 -2.45 -30.97 25.27
CA LEU A 70 -1.46 -30.44 24.32
C LEU A 70 -0.81 -29.11 24.78
N PHE A 71 -1.51 -28.35 25.62
CA PHE A 71 -1.05 -27.05 26.12
C PHE A 71 -0.70 -27.08 27.62
N LEU A 72 -0.63 -28.26 28.22
CA LEU A 72 -0.20 -28.42 29.60
C LEU A 72 1.30 -28.62 29.68
N TYR A 73 1.94 -27.81 30.50
CA TYR A 73 3.33 -27.99 30.91
C TYR A 73 3.37 -28.45 32.35
N ILE A 74 4.28 -29.38 32.64
CA ILE A 74 4.51 -29.87 34.00
C ILE A 74 5.75 -29.13 34.52
N ASP A 75 5.53 -28.29 35.54
CA ASP A 75 6.60 -27.56 36.22
C ASP A 75 7.48 -28.51 37.06
N ASP A 76 8.67 -28.06 37.45
CA ASP A 76 9.65 -28.84 38.23
C ASP A 76 9.09 -29.36 39.58
N LYS A 77 8.00 -28.74 40.05
CA LYS A 77 7.26 -29.11 41.26
C LYS A 77 6.12 -30.10 41.03
N GLY A 78 5.95 -30.60 39.79
CA GLY A 78 4.87 -31.51 39.40
C GLY A 78 3.52 -30.82 39.19
N ASN A 79 3.46 -29.49 39.21
CA ASN A 79 2.23 -28.73 39.00
C ASN A 79 1.91 -28.64 37.50
N LYS A 80 0.65 -28.87 37.14
CA LYS A 80 0.16 -28.69 35.76
C LYS A 80 -0.14 -27.22 35.52
N VAL A 81 0.59 -26.60 34.58
CA VAL A 81 0.45 -25.21 34.19
C VAL A 81 -0.10 -25.14 32.77
N ASP A 82 -1.15 -24.34 32.60
CA ASP A 82 -1.84 -24.16 31.33
C ASP A 82 -1.21 -23.04 30.50
N GLN A 83 -0.60 -23.40 29.38
CA GLN A 83 0.12 -22.46 28.52
C GLN A 83 -0.78 -21.82 27.45
N TRP A 84 -2.04 -22.24 27.33
CA TRP A 84 -2.95 -21.71 26.31
C TRP A 84 -3.05 -20.18 26.29
N PRO A 85 -3.19 -19.47 27.44
CA PRO A 85 -3.25 -18.01 27.44
C PRO A 85 -1.98 -17.36 26.89
N ILE A 86 -0.82 -17.97 27.15
CA ILE A 86 0.49 -17.49 26.66
C ILE A 86 0.54 -17.65 25.14
N PHE A 87 0.19 -18.83 24.61
CA PHE A 87 0.15 -19.06 23.16
C PHE A 87 -0.78 -18.10 22.43
N ILE A 88 -1.98 -17.88 22.95
CA ILE A 88 -2.94 -16.95 22.36
C ILE A 88 -2.41 -15.52 22.37
N LEU A 89 -1.77 -15.10 23.46
CA LEU A 89 -1.17 -13.77 23.56
C LEU A 89 -0.07 -13.58 22.51
N TRP A 90 0.84 -14.55 22.37
CA TRP A 90 1.92 -14.49 21.37
C TRP A 90 1.41 -14.47 19.94
N ILE A 91 0.39 -15.28 19.62
CA ILE A 91 -0.23 -15.29 18.28
C ILE A 91 -0.86 -13.93 17.99
N ASN A 92 -1.68 -13.42 18.90
CA ASN A 92 -2.37 -12.13 18.70
C ASN A 92 -1.39 -10.96 18.63
N LEU A 93 -0.36 -10.94 19.47
CA LEU A 93 0.68 -9.91 19.45
C LEU A 93 1.47 -9.94 18.14
N SER A 94 1.85 -11.13 17.67
CA SER A 94 2.59 -11.30 16.41
C SER A 94 1.76 -10.84 15.21
N ILE A 95 0.49 -11.23 15.15
CA ILE A 95 -0.42 -10.86 14.06
C ILE A 95 -0.68 -9.35 14.07
N SER A 96 -0.98 -8.78 15.23
CA SER A 96 -1.22 -7.34 15.38
C SER A 96 0.00 -6.52 14.94
N LEU A 97 1.20 -6.93 15.37
CA LEU A 97 2.44 -6.24 15.05
C LEU A 97 2.78 -6.34 13.55
N VAL A 98 2.66 -7.52 12.96
CA VAL A 98 2.86 -7.72 11.51
C VAL A 98 1.86 -6.87 10.72
N ASN A 99 0.59 -6.89 11.09
CA ASN A 99 -0.42 -6.10 10.39
C ASN A 99 -0.21 -4.59 10.54
N ALA A 100 0.14 -4.12 11.73
CA ALA A 100 0.42 -2.71 11.97
C ALA A 100 1.61 -2.24 11.13
N LEU A 101 2.69 -3.01 11.08
CA LEU A 101 3.88 -2.69 10.28
C LEU A 101 3.58 -2.72 8.78
N PHE A 102 2.87 -3.74 8.29
CA PHE A 102 2.48 -3.83 6.87
C PHE A 102 1.54 -2.70 6.47
N ALA A 103 0.54 -2.40 7.28
CA ALA A 103 -0.43 -1.34 7.02
C ALA A 103 0.23 0.03 6.99
N LEU A 104 1.03 0.38 8.01
CA LEU A 104 1.61 1.73 8.13
C LEU A 104 2.75 1.97 7.15
N PHE A 105 3.73 1.07 7.07
CA PHE A 105 4.95 1.37 6.32
C PHE A 105 4.86 1.01 4.85
N LEU A 106 4.24 -0.13 4.52
CA LEU A 106 4.25 -0.66 3.15
C LEU A 106 3.02 -0.23 2.35
N ILE A 107 1.84 -0.32 2.95
CA ILE A 107 0.59 -0.15 2.21
C ILE A 107 0.14 1.31 2.21
N LYS A 108 -0.01 1.94 3.39
CA LYS A 108 -0.54 3.31 3.51
C LYS A 108 0.29 4.33 2.74
N ASN A 109 1.61 4.35 2.92
CA ASN A 109 2.48 5.32 2.25
C ASN A 109 2.46 5.16 0.72
N ARG A 110 2.46 3.91 0.23
CA ARG A 110 2.41 3.65 -1.22
C ARG A 110 1.02 3.93 -1.79
N TRP A 111 -0.04 3.68 -1.04
CA TRP A 111 -1.40 3.97 -1.43
C TRP A 111 -1.63 5.48 -1.53
N LEU A 112 -1.33 6.24 -0.47
CA LEU A 112 -1.46 7.70 -0.44
C LEU A 112 -0.68 8.36 -1.57
N ARG A 113 0.60 7.98 -1.77
CA ARG A 113 1.40 8.53 -2.87
C ARG A 113 0.78 8.24 -4.24
N ASN A 114 0.30 7.02 -4.48
CA ASN A 114 -0.32 6.70 -5.77
C ASN A 114 -1.66 7.41 -5.95
N GLN A 115 -2.41 7.65 -4.86
CA GLN A 115 -3.66 8.39 -4.88
C GLN A 115 -3.42 9.87 -5.17
N GLU A 116 -2.45 10.49 -4.51
CA GLU A 116 -2.04 11.89 -4.78
C GLU A 116 -1.59 12.09 -6.23
N ILE A 117 -0.78 11.16 -6.78
CA ILE A 117 -0.36 11.22 -8.19
C ILE A 117 -1.58 11.06 -9.11
N ASN A 118 -2.50 10.18 -8.76
CA ASN A 118 -3.70 9.93 -9.57
C ASN A 118 -4.65 11.14 -9.56
N ASP A 119 -4.88 11.75 -8.40
CA ASP A 119 -5.70 12.95 -8.25
C ASP A 119 -5.08 14.14 -9.00
N PHE A 120 -3.75 14.30 -8.91
CA PHE A 120 -3.01 15.28 -9.71
C PHE A 120 -3.18 15.04 -11.22
N LEU A 121 -2.95 13.81 -11.70
CA LEU A 121 -3.10 13.47 -13.12
C LEU A 121 -4.53 13.68 -13.61
N LYS A 122 -5.54 13.37 -12.78
CA LYS A 122 -6.94 13.62 -13.10
C LYS A 122 -7.23 15.11 -13.27
N LEU A 123 -6.77 15.94 -12.34
CA LEU A 123 -6.93 17.39 -12.43
C LEU A 123 -6.20 17.97 -13.65
N GLU A 124 -4.97 17.55 -13.91
CA GLU A 124 -4.21 18.02 -15.07
C GLU A 124 -4.84 17.60 -16.40
N LEU A 125 -5.33 16.36 -16.51
CA LEU A 125 -6.05 15.91 -17.69
C LEU A 125 -7.34 16.73 -17.93
N ILE A 126 -8.11 17.04 -16.88
CA ILE A 126 -9.31 17.87 -16.97
C ILE A 126 -8.96 19.30 -17.40
N MET A 127 -7.90 19.90 -16.82
CA MET A 127 -7.46 21.24 -17.19
C MET A 127 -6.95 21.30 -18.63
N TYR A 128 -6.25 20.26 -19.08
CA TYR A 128 -5.79 20.12 -20.46
C TYR A 128 -6.96 20.00 -21.44
N GLU A 129 -7.91 19.10 -21.19
CA GLU A 129 -9.06 18.85 -22.08
C GLU A 129 -9.97 20.09 -22.19
N ASN A 130 -10.15 20.85 -21.11
CA ASN A 130 -10.97 22.06 -21.09
C ASN A 130 -10.19 23.35 -21.43
N ARG A 131 -8.88 23.27 -21.72
CA ARG A 131 -7.99 24.43 -21.96
C ARG A 131 -8.09 25.51 -20.87
N LEU A 132 -8.14 25.08 -19.60
CA LEU A 132 -8.26 25.97 -18.46
C LEU A 132 -6.89 26.30 -17.85
N GLY A 133 -6.81 27.47 -17.21
CA GLY A 133 -5.61 27.91 -16.49
C GLY A 133 -4.37 27.98 -17.39
N LYS A 134 -3.34 27.20 -17.04
CA LYS A 134 -2.02 27.17 -17.71
C LYS A 134 -2.11 26.75 -19.18
N TYR A 135 -3.19 26.08 -19.58
CA TYR A 135 -3.38 25.59 -20.95
C TYR A 135 -4.16 26.56 -21.84
N LYS A 136 -4.70 27.67 -21.30
CA LYS A 136 -5.57 28.58 -22.07
C LYS A 136 -4.83 29.32 -23.19
N ASN A 137 -3.58 29.72 -22.95
CA ASN A 137 -2.78 30.57 -23.86
C ASN A 137 -1.44 29.94 -24.29
N CYS A 138 -1.24 28.63 -24.05
CA CYS A 138 0.02 27.97 -24.40
C CYS A 138 0.08 27.59 -25.88
N LYS A 139 1.19 27.94 -26.56
CA LYS A 139 1.45 27.54 -27.95
C LYS A 139 1.66 26.02 -28.09
N ASN A 140 2.34 25.39 -27.12
CA ASN A 140 2.64 23.96 -27.11
C ASN A 140 2.00 23.29 -25.89
N LEU A 141 0.71 22.97 -25.99
CA LEU A 141 -0.09 22.32 -24.94
C LEU A 141 0.52 21.00 -24.45
N GLU A 142 1.02 20.17 -25.36
CA GLU A 142 1.57 18.85 -25.04
C GLU A 142 2.86 18.92 -24.22
N MET A 143 3.72 19.90 -24.50
CA MET A 143 4.95 20.11 -23.74
C MET A 143 4.67 20.62 -22.32
N GLU A 144 3.67 21.48 -22.15
CA GLU A 144 3.28 21.98 -20.84
C GLU A 144 2.73 20.84 -19.96
N LEU A 145 1.91 19.96 -20.55
CA LEU A 145 1.38 18.77 -19.88
C LEU A 145 2.52 17.82 -19.47
N PHE A 146 3.48 17.58 -20.37
CA PHE A 146 4.64 16.74 -20.08
C PHE A 146 5.49 17.31 -18.94
N ASN A 147 5.76 18.62 -18.96
CA ASN A 147 6.54 19.30 -17.92
C ASN A 147 5.85 19.23 -16.54
N ALA A 148 4.53 19.46 -16.48
CA ALA A 148 3.76 19.37 -15.25
C ALA A 148 3.82 17.96 -14.64
N ILE A 149 3.68 16.94 -15.48
CA ILE A 149 3.78 15.53 -15.09
C ILE A 149 5.20 15.18 -14.63
N PHE A 150 6.21 15.61 -15.37
CA PHE A 150 7.61 15.32 -15.07
C PHE A 150 8.06 15.96 -13.74
N LEU A 151 7.64 17.19 -13.46
CA LEU A 151 7.91 17.90 -12.20
C LEU A 151 7.31 17.18 -10.99
N LYS A 152 6.13 16.57 -11.13
CA LYS A 152 5.44 15.90 -10.02
C LYS A 152 5.92 14.46 -9.81
N ILE A 153 6.33 13.77 -10.87
CA ILE A 153 6.71 12.34 -10.84
C ILE A 153 8.21 12.14 -10.60
N SER A 154 9.08 13.08 -10.98
CA SER A 154 10.52 12.95 -10.76
C SER A 154 10.86 12.90 -9.27
N PRO A 155 11.76 11.99 -8.83
CA PRO A 155 12.23 11.98 -7.47
C PRO A 155 12.95 13.30 -7.15
N PRO A 156 12.78 13.86 -5.95
CA PRO A 156 13.36 15.16 -5.64
C PRO A 156 14.88 15.04 -5.51
N LYS A 157 15.58 16.06 -6.03
CA LYS A 157 16.96 16.52 -5.74
C LYS A 157 18.06 16.30 -6.79
N GLY A 158 17.87 15.51 -7.85
CA GLY A 158 18.94 15.34 -8.87
C GLY A 158 18.78 16.22 -10.12
N LEU A 159 17.59 16.17 -10.73
CA LEU A 159 17.34 16.74 -12.06
C LEU A 159 16.77 18.16 -12.05
N SER A 160 16.27 18.64 -10.90
CA SER A 160 15.75 20.01 -10.76
C SER A 160 16.85 21.06 -10.94
N ASN A 161 18.08 20.75 -10.51
CA ASN A 161 19.21 21.67 -10.61
C ASN A 161 19.69 21.84 -12.06
N VAL A 162 19.56 20.79 -12.88
CA VAL A 162 19.89 20.83 -14.32
C VAL A 162 18.85 21.63 -15.11
N TYR A 163 17.56 21.44 -14.79
CA TYR A 163 16.49 22.22 -15.43
C TYR A 163 16.49 23.70 -15.01
N GLN A 164 16.88 24.02 -13.77
CA GLN A 164 17.02 25.40 -13.32
C GLN A 164 18.29 26.07 -13.88
N SER A 165 19.39 25.34 -14.08
CA SER A 165 20.60 25.90 -14.70
C SER A 165 20.38 26.25 -16.17
N GLU A 166 19.67 25.40 -16.93
CA GLU A 166 19.38 25.67 -18.35
C GLU A 166 18.41 26.85 -18.55
N LYS A 167 17.42 27.01 -17.66
CA LYS A 167 16.51 28.16 -17.69
C LYS A 167 17.20 29.48 -17.32
N SER A 168 18.25 29.40 -16.50
CA SER A 168 19.05 30.57 -16.11
C SER A 168 19.97 31.01 -17.25
N GLN A 169 20.52 30.08 -18.04
CA GLN A 169 21.40 30.41 -19.18
C GLN A 169 20.65 31.06 -20.36
N LYS A 170 19.40 30.66 -20.63
CA LYS A 170 18.60 31.27 -21.71
C LYS A 170 18.07 32.69 -21.44
N ASN A 171 18.26 33.22 -20.22
CA ASN A 171 17.88 34.60 -19.88
C ASN A 171 19.09 35.56 -19.94
N TYR A 172 20.28 35.09 -20.31
CA TYR A 172 21.51 35.89 -20.45
C TYR A 172 22.09 35.87 -21.88
N GLU A 173 21.35 35.34 -22.86
CA GLU A 173 21.60 35.51 -24.30
C GLU A 173 20.44 36.29 -24.95
#